data_AF-A0A1L0D2D3-F1
#
_entry.id   AF-A0A1L0D2D3-F1
#
_cell.length_a   1.000
_cell.length_b   1.000
_cell.length_c   1.000
_cell.angle_alpha   90.00
_cell.angle_beta   90.00
_cell.angle_gamma   90.00
#
_symmetry.space_group_name_H-M   'P 1'
#
loop_
_entity.id
_entity.type
_entity.pdbx_description
1 polymer ?
#
loop_
_entity_poly.entity_id
_entity_poly.type
_entity_poly.pdbx_seq_one_letter_code
_entity_poly.pdbx_strand_id
1 'polypeptide(L)'
;MANNVINKYSYYQRKRNESLKKNQITKPSNKSKVNQYSCSKAKNESLLKDIELKLIPSLKVISLVSNKMQKEVKDYNTKKEHYNTSMKKYNDAVNKELEHQKKLQKEKDEKEALRKQQEEEREKELFAKKEKERLEKLKESAKYMYSSARVIEEFKANKKRILDIEQTIRIPVENSPDLKQVYAQKRLINPAFGQLTNSRRHLIELTSKVIGYINQTKVQPLAYQWILNFTAKGLCKQAELECRVKPEMAIPLAEMAHLLNEQFPELIPQFLIPRLIKKCPVLIGYISNDKNEMGFKVKEPQNPEMKSVYLERMDGLLAFYSMLCKTQNSNNITLDLVWKMITRWANRNIKSMDGDLVFGSLVTVLECCGSEFDQKFGKQANKLINVFLVGAFKEEFSSSVNWKRLMIMVEDKLSSGKYKTFQGMIND
;
A
#
# COMPACT_ATOMS: atom_id res chain seq x y z
N MET A 1 33.02 -38.77 30.83
CA MET A 1 33.28 -40.14 31.36
C MET A 1 34.21 -40.95 30.44
N ALA A 2 35.38 -40.38 30.07
CA ALA A 2 36.40 -41.07 29.27
C ALA A 2 37.73 -41.28 30.03
N ASN A 3 37.90 -40.67 31.22
CA ASN A 3 39.15 -40.75 32.00
C ASN A 3 39.20 -41.94 32.98
N ASN A 4 38.13 -42.73 33.15
CA ASN A 4 38.11 -43.88 34.06
C ASN A 4 38.43 -45.23 33.40
N VAL A 5 38.49 -45.29 32.07
CA VAL A 5 38.79 -46.53 31.33
C VAL A 5 40.30 -46.68 31.08
N ILE A 6 41.02 -45.56 30.93
CA ILE A 6 42.48 -45.55 30.68
C ILE A 6 43.28 -45.97 31.94
N ASN A 7 42.79 -45.66 33.15
CA ASN A 7 43.49 -46.00 34.40
C ASN A 7 43.38 -47.48 34.82
N LYS A 8 42.39 -48.24 34.33
CA LYS A 8 42.27 -49.67 34.64
C LYS A 8 43.18 -50.54 33.77
N TYR A 9 43.56 -50.06 32.58
CA TYR A 9 44.39 -50.82 31.65
C TYR A 9 45.89 -50.80 32.03
N SER A 10 46.37 -49.72 32.67
CA SER A 10 47.76 -49.59 33.13
C SER A 10 48.09 -50.43 34.38
N TYR A 11 47.11 -50.71 35.25
CA TYR A 11 47.30 -51.54 36.45
C TYR A 11 47.52 -53.03 36.12
N TYR A 12 46.82 -53.56 35.11
CA TYR A 12 46.92 -54.97 34.74
C TYR A 12 48.20 -55.31 33.95
N GLN A 13 48.81 -54.35 33.26
CA GLN A 13 50.09 -54.58 32.58
C GLN A 13 51.30 -54.61 33.53
N ARG A 14 51.27 -53.90 34.68
CA ARG A 14 52.37 -53.97 35.67
C ARG A 14 52.46 -55.31 36.40
N LYS A 15 51.33 -55.92 36.75
CA LYS A 15 51.30 -57.19 37.52
C LYS A 15 51.71 -58.43 36.71
N ARG A 16 51.63 -58.35 35.37
CA ARG A 16 52.05 -59.43 34.45
C ARG A 16 53.56 -59.46 34.21
N ASN A 17 54.26 -58.32 34.39
CA ASN A 17 55.71 -58.25 34.23
C ASN A 17 56.50 -58.61 35.50
N GLU A 18 55.87 -58.61 36.68
CA GLU A 18 56.52 -59.03 37.94
C GLU A 18 56.47 -60.55 38.19
N SER A 19 55.54 -61.27 37.55
CA SER A 19 55.37 -62.73 37.73
C SER A 19 56.24 -63.58 36.79
N LEU A 20 56.93 -62.97 35.83
CA LEU A 20 57.77 -63.67 34.85
C LEU A 20 59.29 -63.66 35.17
N LYS A 21 59.71 -63.23 36.38
CA LYS A 21 61.14 -63.09 36.74
C LYS A 21 61.68 -64.02 37.84
N LYS A 22 60.95 -65.03 38.31
CA LYS A 22 61.48 -66.01 39.26
C LYS A 22 61.06 -67.42 38.88
N ASN A 23 61.81 -68.03 37.95
CA ASN A 23 62.02 -69.48 37.86
C ASN A 23 63.01 -69.75 36.72
N GLN A 24 64.29 -69.79 37.04
CA GLN A 24 65.21 -70.66 36.32
C GLN A 24 66.03 -71.49 37.29
N ILE A 25 66.04 -72.76 36.93
CA ILE A 25 66.53 -73.95 37.60
C ILE A 25 68.01 -74.13 37.28
N THR A 26 68.83 -74.52 38.26
CA THR A 26 70.03 -75.33 38.02
C THR A 26 70.32 -76.26 39.21
N LYS A 27 70.27 -77.57 38.96
CA LYS A 27 70.88 -78.70 39.71
C LYS A 27 72.18 -79.11 38.94
N PRO A 28 72.97 -80.12 39.35
CA PRO A 28 73.55 -80.48 40.66
C PRO A 28 75.05 -80.93 40.56
N SER A 29 75.76 -81.10 41.69
CA SER A 29 76.89 -82.06 41.87
C SER A 29 77.25 -82.08 43.37
N ASN A 30 77.17 -83.13 44.19
CA ASN A 30 77.58 -84.54 44.19
C ASN A 30 79.03 -84.79 44.72
N LYS A 31 79.15 -85.78 45.63
CA LYS A 31 80.32 -86.31 46.38
C LYS A 31 80.69 -85.52 47.67
N SER A 32 80.96 -86.10 48.86
CA SER A 32 81.42 -87.45 49.23
C SER A 32 81.14 -87.80 50.72
N LYS A 33 80.73 -89.05 50.96
CA LYS A 33 81.27 -90.07 51.90
C LYS A 33 81.43 -89.80 53.42
N VAL A 34 80.75 -90.65 54.23
CA VAL A 34 81.30 -91.69 55.18
C VAL A 34 81.64 -91.11 56.57
N ASN A 35 81.33 -91.64 57.76
CA ASN A 35 80.93 -92.92 58.37
C ASN A 35 80.11 -92.53 59.64
N GLN A 36 79.25 -93.32 60.30
CA GLN A 36 79.56 -94.59 60.97
C GLN A 36 78.25 -95.29 61.42
N TYR A 37 78.28 -96.61 61.38
CA TYR A 37 77.27 -97.62 61.76
C TYR A 37 76.92 -97.57 63.27
N SER A 38 75.82 -98.10 63.82
CA SER A 38 75.14 -99.38 63.61
C SER A 38 73.78 -99.43 64.36
N CYS A 39 72.71 -99.98 63.75
CA CYS A 39 71.61 -100.78 64.36
C CYS A 39 70.36 -100.76 63.45
N SER A 40 70.33 -101.50 62.33
CA SER A 40 69.09 -101.67 61.54
C SER A 40 69.13 -102.90 60.62
N LYS A 41 68.39 -103.95 60.99
CA LYS A 41 68.02 -105.02 60.03
C LYS A 41 66.62 -105.63 60.25
N ALA A 42 65.92 -105.29 61.34
CA ALA A 42 64.58 -105.85 61.63
C ALA A 42 63.38 -104.95 61.23
N LYS A 43 63.58 -103.68 60.83
CA LYS A 43 62.49 -102.72 60.56
C LYS A 43 62.03 -102.61 59.09
N ASN A 44 62.80 -103.10 58.12
CA ASN A 44 62.52 -102.83 56.70
C ASN A 44 61.51 -103.79 56.05
N GLU A 45 61.35 -105.02 56.55
CA GLU A 45 60.36 -105.96 55.98
C GLU A 45 58.90 -105.61 56.33
N SER A 46 58.66 -104.92 57.46
CA SER A 46 57.33 -104.49 57.87
C SER A 46 56.77 -103.35 57.00
N LEU A 47 57.63 -102.50 56.41
CA LEU A 47 57.21 -101.34 55.62
C LEU A 47 56.74 -101.71 54.20
N LEU A 48 57.33 -102.75 53.60
CA LEU A 48 57.00 -103.15 52.23
C LEU A 48 55.59 -103.74 52.11
N LYS A 49 55.14 -104.55 53.09
CA LYS A 49 53.78 -105.11 53.11
C LYS A 49 52.69 -104.06 53.31
N ASP A 50 52.99 -102.97 54.03
CA ASP A 50 52.00 -101.93 54.31
C ASP A 50 51.80 -100.97 53.12
N ILE A 51 52.79 -100.88 52.23
CA ILE A 51 52.70 -100.12 50.97
C ILE A 51 51.80 -100.83 49.95
N GLU A 52 51.90 -102.16 49.81
CA GLU A 52 51.10 -102.91 48.83
C GLU A 52 49.59 -102.90 49.15
N LEU A 53 49.22 -102.94 50.43
CA LEU A 53 47.81 -103.01 50.84
C LEU A 53 47.05 -101.67 50.75
N LYS A 54 47.75 -100.52 50.77
CA LYS A 54 47.11 -99.18 50.83
C LYS A 54 47.16 -98.40 49.51
N LEU A 55 48.14 -98.66 48.63
CA LEU A 55 48.36 -97.82 47.44
C LEU A 55 47.53 -98.23 46.21
N ILE A 56 47.19 -99.51 46.07
CA ILE A 56 46.51 -100.02 44.86
C ILE A 56 45.03 -99.58 44.78
N PRO A 57 44.22 -99.59 45.86
CA PRO A 57 42.82 -99.15 45.80
C PRO A 57 42.66 -97.65 45.51
N SER A 58 43.58 -96.81 45.98
CA SER A 58 43.51 -95.35 45.84
C SER A 58 43.74 -94.87 44.40
N LEU A 59 44.57 -95.57 43.62
CA LEU A 59 44.81 -95.23 42.21
C LEU A 59 43.60 -95.46 41.30
N LYS A 60 42.75 -96.47 41.58
CA LYS A 60 41.52 -96.71 40.80
C LYS A 60 40.49 -95.60 40.95
N VAL A 61 40.34 -95.06 42.16
CA VAL A 61 39.40 -93.97 42.47
C VAL A 61 39.80 -92.68 41.75
N ILE A 62 41.10 -92.37 41.69
CA ILE A 62 41.62 -91.19 41.00
C ILE A 62 41.31 -91.23 39.50
N SER A 63 41.40 -92.40 38.84
CA SER A 63 41.13 -92.52 37.41
C SER A 63 39.64 -92.29 37.06
N LEU A 64 38.72 -92.75 37.90
CA LEU A 64 37.28 -92.58 37.70
C LEU A 64 36.84 -91.11 37.85
N VAL A 65 37.40 -90.41 38.84
CA VAL A 65 37.14 -88.99 39.09
C VAL A 65 37.66 -88.13 37.92
N SER A 66 38.85 -88.45 37.39
CA SER A 66 39.43 -87.73 36.26
C SER A 66 38.56 -87.82 35.00
N ASN A 67 38.04 -89.01 34.67
CA ASN A 67 37.18 -89.20 33.49
C ASN A 67 35.84 -88.47 33.61
N LYS A 68 35.23 -88.43 34.80
CA LYS A 68 33.98 -87.69 35.03
C LYS A 68 34.18 -86.18 34.86
N MET A 69 35.29 -85.65 35.40
CA MET A 69 35.62 -84.23 35.32
C MET A 69 35.90 -83.78 33.87
N GLN A 70 36.56 -84.62 33.07
CA GLN A 70 36.79 -84.33 31.64
C GLN A 70 35.48 -84.25 30.83
N LYS A 71 34.48 -85.06 31.17
CA LYS A 71 33.17 -85.03 30.50
C LYS A 71 32.39 -83.76 30.83
N GLU A 72 32.36 -83.36 32.10
CA GLU A 72 31.69 -82.14 32.55
C GLU A 72 32.30 -80.87 31.94
N VAL A 73 33.63 -80.82 31.79
CA VAL A 73 34.32 -79.69 31.13
C VAL A 73 33.96 -79.59 29.64
N LYS A 74 33.84 -80.71 28.92
CA LYS A 74 33.41 -80.71 27.52
C LYS A 74 31.97 -80.23 27.35
N ASP A 75 31.05 -80.69 28.21
CA ASP A 75 29.65 -80.27 28.17
C ASP A 75 29.50 -78.77 28.48
N TYR A 76 30.28 -78.24 29.44
CA TYR A 76 30.31 -76.81 29.74
C TYR A 76 30.81 -75.97 28.56
N ASN A 77 31.90 -76.38 27.91
CA ASN A 77 32.45 -75.67 26.76
C ASN A 77 31.47 -75.65 25.58
N THR A 78 30.79 -76.76 25.32
CA THR A 78 29.78 -76.85 24.24
C THR A 78 28.59 -75.92 24.48
N LYS A 79 28.10 -75.84 25.73
CA LYS A 79 27.02 -74.90 26.10
C LYS A 79 27.46 -73.44 25.98
N LYS A 80 28.70 -73.13 26.34
CA LYS A 80 29.28 -71.78 26.25
C LYS A 80 29.39 -71.30 24.79
N GLU A 81 29.81 -72.18 23.88
CA GLU A 81 29.87 -71.85 22.45
C GLU A 81 28.49 -71.63 21.83
N HIS A 82 27.50 -72.43 22.22
CA HIS A 82 26.11 -72.24 21.79
C HIS A 82 25.54 -70.90 22.27
N TYR A 83 25.79 -70.52 23.53
CA TYR A 83 25.36 -69.24 24.09
C TYR A 83 26.01 -68.05 23.37
N ASN A 84 27.33 -68.12 23.13
CA ASN A 84 28.07 -67.07 22.42
C ASN A 84 27.57 -66.91 20.98
N THR A 85 27.28 -68.02 20.29
CA THR A 85 26.77 -67.98 18.91
C THR A 85 25.37 -67.39 18.83
N SER A 86 24.48 -67.73 19.77
CA SER A 86 23.14 -67.15 19.86
C SER A 86 23.18 -65.65 20.18
N MET A 87 24.05 -65.21 21.10
CA MET A 87 24.19 -63.79 21.41
C MET A 87 24.74 -62.97 20.25
N LYS A 88 25.66 -63.53 19.45
CA LYS A 88 26.15 -62.86 18.25
C LYS A 88 25.03 -62.66 17.22
N LYS A 89 24.20 -63.67 16.98
CA LYS A 89 23.03 -63.57 16.09
C LYS A 89 22.01 -62.54 16.57
N TYR A 90 21.75 -62.47 17.88
CA TYR A 90 20.85 -61.48 18.47
C TYR A 90 21.38 -60.05 18.28
N ASN A 91 22.66 -59.82 18.59
CA ASN A 91 23.27 -58.50 18.42
C ASN A 91 23.32 -58.04 16.95
N ASP A 92 23.60 -58.95 16.01
CA ASP A 92 23.58 -58.63 14.58
C ASP A 92 22.17 -58.29 14.07
N ALA A 93 21.12 -58.97 14.59
CA ALA A 93 19.73 -58.65 14.26
C ALA A 93 19.30 -57.28 14.81
N VAL A 94 19.66 -56.97 16.06
CA VAL A 94 19.36 -55.68 16.70
C VAL A 94 20.06 -54.52 15.99
N ASN A 95 21.32 -54.71 15.57
CA ASN A 95 22.06 -53.68 14.85
C ASN A 95 21.46 -53.39 13.47
N LYS A 96 21.00 -54.41 12.74
CA LYS A 96 20.34 -54.23 11.43
C LYS A 96 19.01 -53.49 11.55
N GLU A 97 18.21 -53.80 12.58
CA GLU A 97 16.96 -53.09 12.83
C GLU A 97 17.20 -51.61 13.19
N LEU A 98 18.22 -51.34 14.02
CA LEU A 98 18.58 -49.97 14.41
C LEU A 98 19.07 -49.14 13.21
N GLU A 99 19.84 -49.74 12.29
CA GLU A 99 20.26 -49.08 11.05
C GLU A 99 19.09 -48.80 10.11
N HIS A 100 18.16 -49.74 9.98
CA HIS A 100 16.95 -49.57 9.16
C HIS A 100 16.08 -48.42 9.69
N GLN A 101 15.84 -48.36 11.01
CA GLN A 101 15.07 -47.28 11.62
C GLN A 101 15.76 -45.91 11.49
N LYS A 102 17.09 -45.85 11.61
CA LYS A 102 17.85 -44.60 11.40
C LYS A 102 17.77 -44.09 9.97
N LYS A 103 17.77 -44.98 8.97
CA LYS A 103 17.59 -44.60 7.56
C LYS A 103 16.18 -44.08 7.30
N LEU A 104 15.17 -44.78 7.82
CA LEU A 104 13.77 -44.37 7.65
C LEU A 104 13.47 -43.01 8.30
N GLN A 105 14.09 -42.72 9.45
CA GLN A 105 13.92 -41.43 10.12
C GLN A 105 14.60 -40.29 9.35
N LYS A 106 15.82 -40.50 8.84
CA LYS A 106 16.52 -39.50 8.01
C LYS A 106 15.76 -39.17 6.73
N GLU A 107 15.22 -40.16 6.03
CA GLU A 107 14.42 -39.92 4.83
C GLU A 107 13.13 -39.15 5.11
N LYS A 108 12.49 -39.38 6.27
CA LYS A 108 11.30 -38.61 6.70
C LYS A 108 11.67 -37.17 7.04
N ASP A 109 12.75 -36.96 7.79
CA ASP A 109 13.20 -35.62 8.20
C ASP A 109 13.65 -34.79 6.99
N GLU A 110 14.37 -35.40 6.02
CA GLU A 110 14.79 -34.73 4.78
C GLU A 110 13.59 -34.36 3.89
N LYS A 111 12.58 -35.24 3.78
CA LYS A 111 11.38 -34.97 2.99
C LYS A 111 10.48 -33.91 3.63
N GLU A 112 10.42 -33.85 4.97
CA GLU A 112 9.69 -32.81 5.68
C GLU A 112 10.40 -31.45 5.60
N ALA A 113 11.74 -31.43 5.73
CA ALA A 113 12.54 -30.22 5.55
C ALA A 113 12.40 -29.64 4.13
N LEU A 114 12.43 -30.50 3.10
CA LEU A 114 12.27 -30.07 1.72
C LEU A 114 10.86 -29.52 1.44
N ARG A 115 9.82 -30.12 2.04
CA ARG A 115 8.44 -29.61 1.93
C ARG A 115 8.28 -28.24 2.60
N LYS A 116 8.87 -28.04 3.79
CA LYS A 116 8.83 -26.75 4.49
C LYS A 116 9.57 -25.65 3.70
N GLN A 117 10.73 -25.97 3.13
CA GLN A 117 11.47 -25.01 2.29
C GLN A 117 10.67 -24.61 1.03
N GLN A 118 10.05 -25.57 0.34
CA GLN A 118 9.22 -25.29 -0.84
C GLN A 118 7.92 -24.52 -0.53
N GLU A 119 7.40 -24.63 0.69
CA GLU A 119 6.21 -23.89 1.12
C GLU A 119 6.58 -22.45 1.51
N GLU A 120 7.66 -22.25 2.26
CA GLU A 120 8.20 -20.93 2.58
C GLU A 120 8.63 -20.15 1.33
N GLU A 121 9.23 -20.82 0.35
CA GLU A 121 9.64 -20.18 -0.91
C GLU A 121 8.42 -19.75 -1.75
N ARG A 122 7.37 -20.58 -1.82
CA ARG A 122 6.11 -20.23 -2.48
C ARG A 122 5.37 -19.08 -1.77
N GLU A 123 5.39 -19.04 -0.44
CA GLU A 123 4.79 -17.92 0.30
C GLU A 123 5.55 -16.61 0.08
N LYS A 124 6.90 -16.65 0.09
CA LYS A 124 7.74 -15.50 -0.20
C LYS A 124 7.54 -14.99 -1.63
N GLU A 125 7.44 -15.88 -2.62
CA GLU A 125 7.14 -15.53 -4.00
C GLU A 125 5.74 -14.91 -4.16
N LEU A 126 4.73 -15.49 -3.51
CA LEU A 126 3.36 -14.97 -3.55
C LEU A 126 3.27 -13.57 -2.91
N PHE A 127 3.98 -13.36 -1.79
CA PHE A 127 4.07 -12.07 -1.11
C PHE A 127 4.80 -11.03 -1.98
N ALA A 128 5.94 -11.39 -2.55
CA ALA A 128 6.71 -10.52 -3.44
C ALA A 128 5.92 -10.14 -4.71
N LYS A 129 5.15 -11.08 -5.28
CA LYS A 129 4.30 -10.81 -6.45
C LYS A 129 3.14 -9.86 -6.11
N LYS A 130 2.47 -10.06 -4.97
CA LYS A 130 1.40 -9.16 -4.50
C LYS A 130 1.92 -7.76 -4.19
N GLU A 131 3.09 -7.65 -3.58
CA GLU A 131 3.68 -6.34 -3.26
C GLU A 131 4.15 -5.61 -4.52
N LYS A 132 4.72 -6.34 -5.50
CA LYS A 132 5.09 -5.77 -6.80
C LYS A 132 3.87 -5.27 -7.59
N GLU A 133 2.78 -6.04 -7.62
CA GLU A 133 1.52 -5.63 -8.26
C GLU A 133 0.90 -4.41 -7.55
N ARG A 134 0.97 -4.35 -6.22
CA ARG A 134 0.55 -3.19 -5.42
C ARG A 134 1.38 -1.95 -5.75
N LEU A 135 2.71 -2.09 -5.83
CA LEU A 135 3.63 -1.03 -6.21
C LEU A 135 3.43 -0.54 -7.65
N GLU A 136 3.15 -1.44 -8.60
CA GLU A 136 2.82 -1.06 -9.98
C GLU A 136 1.49 -0.29 -10.05
N LYS A 137 0.44 -0.74 -9.37
CA LYS A 137 -0.83 0.01 -9.25
C LYS A 137 -0.66 1.36 -8.56
N LEU A 138 0.22 1.46 -7.57
CA LEU A 138 0.59 2.73 -6.93
C LEU A 138 1.36 3.65 -7.88
N LYS A 139 2.29 3.13 -8.69
CA LYS A 139 3.02 3.92 -9.70
C LYS A 139 2.13 4.38 -10.85
N GLU A 140 1.22 3.53 -11.28
CA GLU A 140 0.25 3.85 -12.33
C GLU A 140 -0.77 4.88 -11.82
N SER A 141 -1.29 4.72 -10.60
CA SER A 141 -2.12 5.75 -9.97
C SER A 141 -1.36 7.05 -9.68
N ALA A 142 -0.05 6.99 -9.37
CA ALA A 142 0.80 8.17 -9.21
C ALA A 142 0.92 9.01 -10.51
N LYS A 143 0.81 8.39 -11.69
CA LYS A 143 0.79 9.11 -12.99
C LYS A 143 -0.45 10.02 -13.13
N TYR A 144 -1.56 9.62 -12.51
CA TYR A 144 -2.83 10.35 -12.44
C TYR A 144 -3.01 11.13 -11.13
N MET A 145 -2.04 11.04 -10.22
CA MET A 145 -2.07 11.70 -8.93
C MET A 145 -1.89 13.21 -9.09
N TYR A 146 -2.52 13.94 -8.18
CA TYR A 146 -2.42 15.40 -8.06
C TYR A 146 -0.96 15.85 -8.17
N SER A 147 -0.65 16.65 -9.19
CA SER A 147 0.62 17.35 -9.31
C SER A 147 0.37 18.84 -9.20
N SER A 148 0.87 19.45 -8.11
CA SER A 148 0.82 20.90 -7.94
C SER A 148 1.49 21.63 -9.11
N ALA A 149 2.52 21.03 -9.73
CA ALA A 149 3.17 21.60 -10.92
C ALA A 149 2.21 21.70 -12.11
N ARG A 150 1.43 20.64 -12.39
CA ARG A 150 0.42 20.67 -13.48
C ARG A 150 -0.67 21.71 -13.24
N VAL A 151 -1.08 21.91 -11.99
CA VAL A 151 -2.07 22.96 -11.63
C VAL A 151 -1.48 24.35 -11.88
N ILE A 152 -0.21 24.57 -11.54
CA ILE A 152 0.50 25.83 -11.80
C ILE A 152 0.66 26.06 -13.31
N GLU A 153 0.99 25.03 -14.08
CA GLU A 153 1.08 25.11 -15.56
C GLU A 153 -0.28 25.46 -16.18
N GLU A 154 -1.36 24.80 -15.75
CA GLU A 154 -2.73 25.07 -16.20
C GLU A 154 -3.14 26.53 -15.88
N PHE A 155 -2.82 27.02 -14.67
CA PHE A 155 -3.03 28.42 -14.30
C PHE A 155 -2.25 29.39 -15.19
N LYS A 156 -0.95 29.15 -15.38
CA LYS A 156 -0.06 29.98 -16.21
C LYS A 156 -0.49 30.01 -17.66
N ALA A 157 -0.90 28.87 -18.23
CA ALA A 157 -1.41 28.79 -19.61
C ALA A 157 -2.66 29.65 -19.80
N ASN A 158 -3.62 29.58 -18.87
CA ASN A 158 -4.82 30.41 -18.91
C ASN A 158 -4.50 31.89 -18.72
N LYS A 159 -3.57 32.24 -17.80
CA LYS A 159 -3.11 33.62 -17.61
C LYS A 159 -2.43 34.17 -18.87
N LYS A 160 -1.59 33.37 -19.53
CA LYS A 160 -0.97 33.70 -20.83
C LYS A 160 -2.05 33.95 -21.88
N ARG A 161 -3.04 33.07 -22.02
CA ARG A 161 -4.15 33.25 -22.97
C ARG A 161 -4.88 34.58 -22.77
N ILE A 162 -5.09 35.02 -21.53
CA ILE A 162 -5.68 36.34 -21.25
C ILE A 162 -4.78 37.47 -21.75
N LEU A 163 -3.46 37.38 -21.55
CA LEU A 163 -2.51 38.38 -22.05
C LEU A 163 -2.50 38.40 -23.58
N ASP A 164 -2.54 37.23 -24.21
CA ASP A 164 -2.62 37.10 -25.66
C ASP A 164 -3.90 37.75 -26.18
N ILE A 165 -5.07 37.51 -25.57
CA ILE A 165 -6.34 38.17 -25.93
C ILE A 165 -6.23 39.70 -25.80
N GLU A 166 -5.54 40.19 -24.77
CA GLU A 166 -5.36 41.62 -24.56
C GLU A 166 -4.55 42.25 -25.70
N GLN A 167 -3.41 41.65 -26.03
CA GLN A 167 -2.47 42.14 -27.03
C GLN A 167 -2.94 41.97 -28.47
N THR A 168 -3.57 40.82 -28.77
CA THR A 168 -3.91 40.44 -30.15
C THR A 168 -5.34 40.82 -30.55
N ILE A 169 -6.25 41.00 -29.59
CA ILE A 169 -7.67 41.25 -29.86
C ILE A 169 -8.11 42.60 -29.31
N ARG A 170 -7.92 42.85 -28.01
CA ARG A 170 -8.48 44.04 -27.37
C ARG A 170 -7.80 45.33 -27.86
N ILE A 171 -6.49 45.42 -27.72
CA ILE A 171 -5.72 46.62 -28.07
C ILE A 171 -5.88 46.97 -29.57
N PRO A 172 -5.78 46.02 -30.52
CA PRO A 172 -5.97 46.31 -31.94
C PRO A 172 -7.35 46.87 -32.29
N VAL A 173 -8.43 46.37 -31.68
CA VAL A 173 -9.79 46.90 -31.88
C VAL A 173 -9.94 48.30 -31.28
N GLU A 174 -9.37 48.55 -30.10
CA GLU A 174 -9.46 49.85 -29.44
C GLU A 174 -8.75 50.96 -30.25
N ASN A 175 -7.65 50.60 -30.93
CA ASN A 175 -6.85 51.52 -31.73
C ASN A 175 -7.35 51.69 -33.18
N SER A 176 -8.21 50.81 -33.67
CA SER A 176 -8.70 50.86 -35.06
C SER A 176 -10.07 51.54 -35.14
N PRO A 177 -10.20 52.72 -35.79
CA PRO A 177 -11.47 53.45 -35.86
C PRO A 177 -12.57 52.65 -36.57
N ASP A 178 -12.24 51.89 -37.62
CA ASP A 178 -13.20 51.11 -38.40
C ASP A 178 -13.83 49.97 -37.60
N LEU A 179 -13.08 49.42 -36.64
CA LEU A 179 -13.55 48.32 -35.78
C LEU A 179 -14.41 48.82 -34.61
N LYS A 180 -14.48 50.14 -34.35
CA LYS A 180 -15.26 50.70 -33.24
C LYS A 180 -16.77 50.56 -33.42
N GLN A 181 -17.24 50.19 -34.61
CA GLN A 181 -18.66 49.86 -34.83
C GLN A 181 -19.13 48.68 -33.94
N VAL A 182 -18.21 47.79 -33.52
CA VAL A 182 -18.49 46.70 -32.58
C VAL A 182 -19.05 47.17 -31.22
N TYR A 183 -18.79 48.43 -30.83
CA TYR A 183 -19.30 48.99 -29.58
C TYR A 183 -20.82 49.20 -29.60
N ALA A 184 -21.44 49.31 -30.77
CA ALA A 184 -22.90 49.33 -30.87
C ALA A 184 -23.47 47.98 -30.41
N GLN A 185 -22.90 46.87 -30.89
CA GLN A 185 -23.30 45.51 -30.48
C GLN A 185 -23.02 45.27 -29.00
N LYS A 186 -21.89 45.76 -28.48
CA LYS A 186 -21.57 45.74 -27.05
C LYS A 186 -22.70 46.35 -26.19
N ARG A 187 -23.23 47.50 -26.59
CA ARG A 187 -24.30 48.20 -25.86
C ARG A 187 -25.62 47.43 -25.86
N LEU A 188 -25.88 46.65 -26.90
CA LEU A 188 -27.07 45.80 -27.01
C LEU A 188 -26.94 44.49 -26.23
N ILE A 189 -25.75 43.89 -26.20
CA ILE A 189 -25.48 42.63 -25.49
C ILE A 189 -25.42 42.85 -23.97
N ASN A 190 -24.83 43.95 -23.49
CA ASN A 190 -24.58 44.14 -22.05
C ASN A 190 -25.85 44.08 -21.18
N PRO A 191 -26.97 44.72 -21.54
CA PRO A 191 -28.21 44.62 -20.76
C PRO A 191 -28.82 43.22 -20.77
N ALA A 192 -28.55 42.39 -21.78
CA ALA A 192 -29.14 41.06 -21.90
C ALA A 192 -28.76 40.16 -20.72
N PHE A 193 -27.53 40.24 -20.20
CA PHE A 193 -27.14 39.40 -19.06
C PHE A 193 -27.94 39.71 -17.80
N GLY A 194 -28.27 40.99 -17.55
CA GLY A 194 -29.08 41.44 -16.41
C GLY A 194 -30.60 41.32 -16.60
N GLN A 195 -31.04 40.94 -17.80
CA GLN A 195 -32.44 40.68 -18.10
C GLN A 195 -32.78 39.19 -18.00
N LEU A 196 -31.79 38.33 -17.73
CA LEU A 196 -32.05 36.90 -17.53
C LEU A 196 -33.00 36.71 -16.35
N THR A 197 -34.00 35.87 -16.57
CA THR A 197 -34.97 35.43 -15.55
C THR A 197 -34.98 33.90 -15.51
N ASN A 198 -35.78 33.31 -14.62
CA ASN A 198 -35.92 31.85 -14.53
C ASN A 198 -36.90 31.26 -15.56
N SER A 199 -37.33 32.04 -16.57
CA SER A 199 -38.23 31.61 -17.65
C SER A 199 -37.42 31.05 -18.82
N ARG A 200 -37.76 29.82 -19.24
CA ARG A 200 -37.09 29.17 -20.38
C ARG A 200 -37.38 29.90 -21.69
N ARG A 201 -38.62 30.37 -21.87
CA ARG A 201 -39.00 31.12 -23.07
C ARG A 201 -38.22 32.43 -23.17
N HIS A 202 -38.15 33.18 -22.07
CA HIS A 202 -37.42 34.44 -22.03
C HIS A 202 -35.92 34.24 -22.29
N LEU A 203 -35.33 33.19 -21.73
CA LEU A 203 -33.94 32.80 -22.00
C LEU A 203 -33.70 32.60 -23.51
N ILE A 204 -34.55 31.81 -24.19
CA ILE A 204 -34.37 31.50 -25.62
C ILE A 204 -34.51 32.77 -26.47
N GLU A 205 -35.52 33.59 -26.19
CA GLU A 205 -35.74 34.86 -26.91
C GLU A 205 -34.54 35.81 -26.76
N LEU A 206 -34.03 35.96 -25.53
CA LEU A 206 -32.92 36.84 -25.23
C LEU A 206 -31.60 36.31 -25.81
N THR A 207 -31.37 35.01 -25.72
CA THR A 207 -30.19 34.36 -26.31
C THR A 207 -30.19 34.51 -27.82
N SER A 208 -31.34 34.34 -28.48
CA SER A 208 -31.48 34.53 -29.93
C SER A 208 -31.13 35.96 -30.37
N LYS A 209 -31.52 36.97 -29.59
CA LYS A 209 -31.11 38.37 -29.84
C LYS A 209 -29.59 38.55 -29.74
N VAL A 210 -28.97 38.00 -28.69
CA VAL A 210 -27.51 38.05 -28.50
C VAL A 210 -26.77 37.33 -29.62
N ILE A 211 -27.26 36.17 -30.07
CA ILE A 211 -26.74 35.46 -31.25
C ILE A 211 -26.79 36.37 -32.48
N GLY A 212 -27.92 37.05 -32.71
CA GLY A 212 -28.08 38.01 -33.79
C GLY A 212 -27.03 39.13 -33.75
N TYR A 213 -26.82 39.75 -32.60
CA TYR A 213 -25.82 40.82 -32.41
C TYR A 213 -24.39 40.35 -32.64
N ILE A 214 -24.05 39.13 -32.18
CA ILE A 214 -22.72 38.55 -32.40
C ILE A 214 -22.54 38.21 -33.89
N ASN A 215 -23.53 37.64 -34.55
CA ASN A 215 -23.45 37.29 -35.97
C ASN A 215 -23.19 38.51 -36.87
N GLN A 216 -23.72 39.69 -36.52
CA GLN A 216 -23.44 40.94 -37.24
C GLN A 216 -21.95 41.33 -37.24
N THR A 217 -21.17 40.85 -36.28
CA THR A 217 -19.73 41.15 -36.18
C THR A 217 -18.84 40.18 -36.97
N LYS A 218 -19.39 39.05 -37.48
CA LYS A 218 -18.62 38.02 -38.19
C LYS A 218 -17.96 38.50 -39.47
N VAL A 219 -18.46 39.60 -40.05
CA VAL A 219 -17.88 40.24 -41.25
C VAL A 219 -16.42 40.65 -41.02
N GLN A 220 -16.07 41.01 -39.78
CA GLN A 220 -14.71 41.40 -39.41
C GLN A 220 -14.20 40.45 -38.32
N PRO A 221 -13.27 39.52 -38.64
CA PRO A 221 -12.82 38.47 -37.71
C PRO A 221 -12.34 38.99 -36.35
N LEU A 222 -11.64 40.13 -36.37
CA LEU A 222 -11.11 40.75 -35.15
C LEU A 222 -12.22 41.37 -34.28
N ALA A 223 -13.24 42.00 -34.88
CA ALA A 223 -14.42 42.50 -34.17
C ALA A 223 -15.25 41.34 -33.57
N TYR A 224 -15.35 40.23 -34.31
CA TYR A 224 -16.02 39.02 -33.85
C TYR A 224 -15.33 38.40 -32.62
N GLN A 225 -14.01 38.18 -32.66
CA GLN A 225 -13.28 37.70 -31.49
C GLN A 225 -13.36 38.66 -30.31
N TRP A 226 -13.38 39.97 -30.57
CA TRP A 226 -13.54 40.97 -29.55
C TRP A 226 -14.92 40.93 -28.89
N ILE A 227 -16.00 40.75 -29.66
CA ILE A 227 -17.34 40.66 -29.08
C ILE A 227 -17.54 39.37 -28.30
N LEU A 228 -16.97 38.24 -28.75
CA LEU A 228 -16.97 36.99 -27.97
C LEU A 228 -16.23 37.16 -26.65
N ASN A 229 -15.06 37.80 -26.69
CA ASN A 229 -14.32 38.15 -25.49
C ASN A 229 -15.11 39.06 -24.54
N PHE A 230 -15.86 40.03 -25.08
CA PHE A 230 -16.75 40.89 -24.31
C PHE A 230 -17.90 40.09 -23.69
N THR A 231 -18.55 39.21 -24.45
CA THR A 231 -19.61 38.30 -23.97
C THR A 231 -19.10 37.43 -22.82
N ALA A 232 -17.92 36.82 -22.95
CA ALA A 232 -17.29 36.05 -21.88
C ALA A 232 -16.99 36.89 -20.62
N LYS A 233 -16.57 38.16 -20.78
CA LYS A 233 -16.43 39.10 -19.65
C LYS A 233 -17.79 39.37 -18.99
N GLY A 234 -18.83 39.57 -19.79
CA GLY A 234 -20.20 39.82 -19.34
C GLY A 234 -20.75 38.68 -18.49
N LEU A 235 -20.65 37.44 -18.99
CA LEU A 235 -21.04 36.23 -18.25
C LEU A 235 -20.34 36.13 -16.89
N CYS A 236 -19.01 36.28 -16.86
CA CYS A 236 -18.26 36.26 -15.59
C CYS A 236 -18.67 37.41 -14.65
N LYS A 237 -18.92 38.61 -15.21
CA LYS A 237 -19.33 39.78 -14.42
C LYS A 237 -20.71 39.58 -13.83
N GLN A 238 -21.62 38.95 -14.56
CA GLN A 238 -22.95 38.62 -14.10
C GLN A 238 -22.92 37.61 -12.96
N ALA A 239 -22.10 36.57 -13.07
CA ALA A 239 -21.88 35.61 -11.99
C ALA A 239 -21.35 36.26 -10.70
N GLU A 240 -20.43 37.23 -10.82
CA GLU A 240 -19.90 37.99 -9.67
C GLU A 240 -20.92 38.91 -8.99
N LEU A 241 -22.01 39.27 -9.68
CA LEU A 241 -23.00 40.24 -9.21
C LEU A 241 -24.28 39.54 -8.76
N GLU A 242 -24.93 38.81 -9.66
CA GLU A 242 -26.25 38.21 -9.41
C GLU A 242 -26.17 36.82 -8.81
N CYS A 243 -25.33 35.91 -9.34
CA CYS A 243 -25.18 34.58 -8.75
C CYS A 243 -24.59 34.62 -7.33
N ARG A 244 -23.86 35.70 -7.00
CA ARG A 244 -23.41 35.99 -5.65
C ARG A 244 -24.57 36.14 -4.66
N VAL A 245 -25.61 36.87 -5.04
CA VAL A 245 -26.75 37.19 -4.14
C VAL A 245 -27.92 36.21 -4.30
N LYS A 246 -28.03 35.58 -5.47
CA LYS A 246 -29.07 34.63 -5.86
C LYS A 246 -28.44 33.49 -6.67
N PRO A 247 -27.85 32.48 -5.99
CA PRO A 247 -27.16 31.37 -6.66
C PRO A 247 -28.02 30.65 -7.71
N GLU A 248 -29.34 30.64 -7.56
CA GLU A 248 -30.30 30.09 -8.54
C GLU A 248 -30.17 30.72 -9.94
N MET A 249 -29.72 31.99 -10.04
CA MET A 249 -29.49 32.67 -11.31
C MET A 249 -28.33 32.08 -12.11
N ALA A 250 -27.51 31.21 -11.49
CA ALA A 250 -26.48 30.46 -12.21
C ALA A 250 -27.07 29.50 -13.26
N ILE A 251 -28.32 29.04 -13.08
CA ILE A 251 -29.00 28.13 -14.02
C ILE A 251 -29.21 28.81 -15.38
N PRO A 252 -30.04 29.87 -15.51
CA PRO A 252 -30.28 30.51 -16.80
C PRO A 252 -29.00 31.11 -17.40
N LEU A 253 -28.05 31.56 -16.57
CA LEU A 253 -26.76 32.07 -17.05
C LEU A 253 -25.89 30.98 -17.68
N ALA A 254 -25.83 29.78 -17.08
CA ALA A 254 -25.10 28.63 -17.63
C ALA A 254 -25.78 28.08 -18.89
N GLU A 255 -27.10 28.01 -18.93
CA GLU A 255 -27.84 27.62 -20.13
C GLU A 255 -27.62 28.61 -21.28
N MET A 256 -27.66 29.93 -21.02
CA MET A 256 -27.32 30.93 -22.02
C MET A 256 -25.90 30.73 -22.55
N ALA A 257 -24.92 30.50 -21.68
CA ALA A 257 -23.53 30.31 -22.08
C ALA A 257 -23.36 29.09 -23.01
N HIS A 258 -24.11 28.02 -22.75
CA HIS A 258 -24.11 26.82 -23.59
C HIS A 258 -24.77 27.04 -24.94
N LEU A 259 -25.97 27.63 -24.97
CA LEU A 259 -26.67 27.98 -26.23
C LEU A 259 -25.82 28.91 -27.11
N LEU A 260 -25.12 29.87 -26.49
CA LEU A 260 -24.15 30.70 -27.19
C LEU A 260 -22.95 29.90 -27.71
N ASN A 261 -22.46 28.91 -26.95
CA ASN A 261 -21.34 28.08 -27.38
C ASN A 261 -21.69 27.11 -28.51
N GLU A 262 -22.93 26.61 -28.56
CA GLU A 262 -23.41 25.81 -29.69
C GLU A 262 -23.32 26.60 -31.00
N GLN A 263 -23.59 27.91 -30.95
CA GLN A 263 -23.48 28.80 -32.12
C GLN A 263 -22.06 29.33 -32.34
N PHE A 264 -21.26 29.44 -31.28
CA PHE A 264 -19.90 29.99 -31.28
C PHE A 264 -18.96 29.08 -30.46
N PRO A 265 -18.50 27.94 -31.01
CA PRO A 265 -17.79 26.89 -30.26
C PRO A 265 -16.50 27.32 -29.55
N GLU A 266 -15.89 28.42 -29.97
CA GLU A 266 -14.72 29.02 -29.34
C GLU A 266 -15.02 29.79 -28.05
N LEU A 267 -16.28 30.17 -27.80
CA LEU A 267 -16.67 31.06 -26.70
C LEU A 267 -16.22 30.52 -25.35
N ILE A 268 -16.59 29.28 -25.04
CA ILE A 268 -16.25 28.65 -23.75
C ILE A 268 -14.75 28.35 -23.65
N PRO A 269 -14.14 27.53 -24.54
CA PRO A 269 -12.77 27.09 -24.36
C PRO A 269 -11.74 28.22 -24.54
N GLN A 270 -11.95 29.15 -25.47
CA GLN A 270 -10.94 30.17 -25.79
C GLN A 270 -11.10 31.46 -24.98
N PHE A 271 -12.31 31.79 -24.52
CA PHE A 271 -12.59 33.07 -23.86
C PHE A 271 -13.15 32.93 -22.43
N LEU A 272 -14.16 32.08 -22.21
CA LEU A 272 -14.82 31.98 -20.91
C LEU A 272 -13.96 31.27 -19.86
N ILE A 273 -13.44 30.07 -20.16
CA ILE A 273 -12.64 29.28 -19.21
C ILE A 273 -11.38 30.03 -18.75
N PRO A 274 -10.57 30.64 -19.64
CA PRO A 274 -9.43 31.44 -19.19
C PRO A 274 -9.82 32.61 -18.27
N ARG A 275 -11.01 33.21 -18.49
CA ARG A 275 -11.51 34.30 -17.65
C ARG A 275 -11.99 33.83 -16.29
N LEU A 276 -12.70 32.71 -16.25
CA LEU A 276 -13.13 32.07 -15.02
C LEU A 276 -11.91 31.70 -14.18
N ILE A 277 -10.90 31.05 -14.77
CA ILE A 277 -9.66 30.66 -14.06
C ILE A 277 -8.87 31.88 -13.59
N LYS A 278 -8.76 32.94 -14.40
CA LYS A 278 -8.10 34.18 -13.98
C LYS A 278 -8.78 34.79 -12.75
N LYS A 279 -10.12 34.75 -12.69
CA LYS A 279 -10.92 35.39 -11.64
C LYS A 279 -11.09 34.51 -10.41
N CYS A 280 -11.14 33.20 -10.59
CA CYS A 280 -11.42 32.20 -9.58
C CYS A 280 -10.49 30.99 -9.82
N PRO A 281 -9.21 31.08 -9.45
CA PRO A 281 -8.24 30.01 -9.71
C PRO A 281 -8.55 28.72 -8.94
N VAL A 282 -9.35 28.82 -7.88
CA VAL A 282 -9.81 27.64 -7.11
C VAL A 282 -10.59 26.65 -7.97
N LEU A 283 -11.16 27.09 -9.11
CA LEU A 283 -11.81 26.21 -10.09
C LEU A 283 -10.91 25.07 -10.60
N ILE A 284 -9.61 25.34 -10.69
CA ILE A 284 -8.61 24.34 -11.09
C ILE A 284 -7.78 23.84 -9.90
N GLY A 285 -8.19 24.15 -8.67
CA GLY A 285 -7.45 23.83 -7.45
C GLY A 285 -6.15 24.63 -7.27
N TYR A 286 -6.01 25.77 -7.96
CA TYR A 286 -4.89 26.68 -7.73
C TYR A 286 -5.18 27.55 -6.50
N ILE A 287 -4.24 27.54 -5.55
CA ILE A 287 -4.26 28.36 -4.35
C ILE A 287 -2.85 28.91 -4.16
N SER A 288 -2.75 30.22 -4.01
CA SER A 288 -1.54 31.03 -3.84
C SER A 288 -1.76 32.05 -2.73
N ASN A 289 -0.67 32.52 -2.11
CA ASN A 289 -0.72 33.63 -1.15
C ASN A 289 -0.80 35.00 -1.84
N ASP A 290 -0.54 35.07 -3.15
CA ASP A 290 -0.67 36.30 -3.92
C ASP A 290 -2.15 36.60 -4.19
N LYS A 291 -2.66 37.65 -3.54
CA LYS A 291 -4.03 38.14 -3.71
C LYS A 291 -4.38 38.47 -5.17
N ASN A 292 -3.43 39.00 -5.95
CA ASN A 292 -3.66 39.31 -7.36
C ASN A 292 -3.83 38.04 -8.19
N GLU A 293 -3.05 37.00 -7.90
CA GLU A 293 -3.21 35.70 -8.56
C GLU A 293 -4.52 35.03 -8.17
N MET A 294 -4.92 35.16 -6.90
CA MET A 294 -6.18 34.62 -6.39
C MET A 294 -7.43 35.37 -6.87
N GLY A 295 -7.27 36.46 -7.63
CA GLY A 295 -8.40 37.19 -8.23
C GLY A 295 -9.04 38.22 -7.32
N PHE A 296 -8.37 38.62 -6.23
CA PHE A 296 -8.80 39.76 -5.42
C PHE A 296 -8.86 41.03 -6.27
N LYS A 297 -9.96 41.78 -6.16
CA LYS A 297 -10.07 43.11 -6.74
C LYS A 297 -9.31 44.11 -5.88
N VAL A 298 -8.40 44.83 -6.51
CA VAL A 298 -7.68 45.94 -5.92
C VAL A 298 -8.26 47.20 -6.54
N LYS A 299 -9.04 47.97 -5.76
CA LYS A 299 -9.56 49.28 -6.23
C LYS A 299 -8.43 50.31 -6.25
N GLU A 300 -7.59 50.27 -5.22
CA GLU A 300 -6.38 51.07 -5.05
C GLU A 300 -5.28 50.16 -4.49
N PRO A 301 -3.98 50.38 -4.82
CA PRO A 301 -2.88 49.50 -4.41
C PRO A 301 -2.83 49.22 -2.91
N GLN A 302 -3.33 50.15 -2.09
CA GLN A 302 -3.31 50.07 -0.63
C GLN A 302 -4.59 49.49 -0.02
N ASN A 303 -5.66 49.30 -0.80
CA ASN A 303 -6.95 48.83 -0.28
C ASN A 303 -7.52 47.67 -1.12
N PRO A 304 -7.03 46.44 -0.91
CA PRO A 304 -7.62 45.25 -1.52
C PRO A 304 -9.04 45.01 -1.02
N GLU A 305 -9.88 44.35 -1.82
CA GLU A 305 -11.23 43.99 -1.40
C GLU A 305 -11.23 43.14 -0.11
N MET A 306 -12.27 43.34 0.71
CA MET A 306 -12.44 42.58 1.96
C MET A 306 -12.61 41.09 1.68
N LYS A 307 -12.10 40.23 2.56
CA LYS A 307 -12.16 38.76 2.42
C LYS A 307 -13.60 38.26 2.23
N SER A 308 -14.57 38.78 2.99
CA SER A 308 -15.99 38.40 2.86
C SER A 308 -16.54 38.68 1.46
N VAL A 309 -16.30 39.88 0.93
CA VAL A 309 -16.72 40.29 -0.42
C VAL A 309 -16.04 39.45 -1.49
N TYR A 310 -14.77 39.09 -1.30
CA TYR A 310 -14.06 38.17 -2.16
C TYR A 310 -14.68 36.77 -2.16
N LEU A 311 -14.94 36.19 -0.97
CA LEU A 311 -15.54 34.86 -0.83
C LEU A 311 -16.91 34.79 -1.53
N GLU A 312 -17.79 35.76 -1.26
CA GLU A 312 -19.11 35.81 -1.91
C GLU A 312 -19.02 35.95 -3.45
N ARG A 313 -18.00 36.66 -3.96
CA ARG A 313 -17.72 36.73 -5.40
C ARG A 313 -17.26 35.38 -5.96
N MET A 314 -16.45 34.64 -5.21
CA MET A 314 -15.99 33.32 -5.61
C MET A 314 -17.16 32.35 -5.64
N ASP A 315 -18.04 32.38 -4.64
CA ASP A 315 -19.26 31.57 -4.58
C ASP A 315 -20.13 31.79 -5.82
N GLY A 316 -20.37 33.04 -6.23
CA GLY A 316 -21.12 33.33 -7.47
C GLY A 316 -20.47 32.75 -8.74
N LEU A 317 -19.13 32.83 -8.86
CA LEU A 317 -18.39 32.26 -9.99
C LEU A 317 -18.38 30.73 -9.98
N LEU A 318 -18.28 30.12 -8.80
CA LEU A 318 -18.33 28.68 -8.58
C LEU A 318 -19.73 28.12 -8.86
N ALA A 319 -20.78 28.84 -8.47
CA ALA A 319 -22.15 28.48 -8.78
C ALA A 319 -22.37 28.43 -10.29
N PHE A 320 -21.96 29.49 -11.00
CA PHE A 320 -22.00 29.54 -12.46
C PHE A 320 -21.19 28.42 -13.12
N TYR A 321 -19.95 28.18 -12.68
CA TYR A 321 -19.12 27.11 -13.23
C TYR A 321 -19.69 25.71 -12.96
N SER A 322 -20.25 25.49 -11.77
CA SER A 322 -20.87 24.21 -11.39
C SER A 322 -22.10 23.92 -12.25
N MET A 323 -22.95 24.92 -12.48
CA MET A 323 -24.07 24.81 -13.41
C MET A 323 -23.60 24.60 -14.85
N LEU A 324 -22.53 25.27 -15.27
CA LEU A 324 -21.93 25.07 -16.59
C LEU A 324 -21.44 23.62 -16.79
N CYS A 325 -20.85 23.00 -15.76
CA CYS A 325 -20.40 21.60 -15.81
C CYS A 325 -21.53 20.57 -15.67
N LYS A 326 -22.64 20.96 -15.04
CA LYS A 326 -23.84 20.14 -14.83
C LYS A 326 -24.63 19.96 -16.12
N THR A 327 -24.84 21.04 -16.87
CA THR A 327 -25.64 21.00 -18.11
C THR A 327 -24.91 20.19 -19.17
N GLN A 328 -25.46 19.04 -19.55
CA GLN A 328 -24.88 18.17 -20.57
C GLN A 328 -24.97 18.82 -21.94
N ASN A 329 -23.83 19.14 -22.56
CA ASN A 329 -23.73 19.63 -23.93
C ASN A 329 -22.53 19.03 -24.64
N SER A 330 -22.43 19.24 -25.95
CA SER A 330 -21.33 18.78 -26.82
C SER A 330 -19.93 19.32 -26.47
N ASN A 331 -19.84 20.17 -25.46
CA ASN A 331 -18.60 20.84 -25.05
C ASN A 331 -17.88 19.97 -24.02
N ASN A 332 -16.54 19.99 -24.01
CA ASN A 332 -15.71 19.25 -23.05
C ASN A 332 -15.78 19.78 -21.60
N ILE A 333 -16.84 20.51 -21.22
CA ILE A 333 -17.08 21.03 -19.88
C ILE A 333 -18.12 20.14 -19.20
N THR A 334 -17.64 19.19 -18.40
CA THR A 334 -18.45 18.16 -17.77
C THR A 334 -18.24 18.14 -16.26
N LEU A 335 -19.09 17.40 -15.55
CA LEU A 335 -18.91 17.08 -14.12
C LEU A 335 -17.56 16.43 -13.78
N ASP A 336 -16.79 15.92 -14.76
CA ASP A 336 -15.44 15.41 -14.52
C ASP A 336 -14.48 16.54 -14.09
N LEU A 337 -14.73 17.77 -14.55
CA LEU A 337 -13.98 18.93 -14.11
C LEU A 337 -14.30 19.30 -12.65
N VAL A 338 -15.55 19.11 -12.21
CA VAL A 338 -15.93 19.29 -10.81
C VAL A 338 -15.25 18.24 -9.93
N TRP A 339 -15.22 16.97 -10.37
CA TRP A 339 -14.46 15.91 -9.70
C TRP A 339 -12.98 16.27 -9.58
N LYS A 340 -12.37 16.68 -10.69
CA LYS A 340 -10.96 17.10 -10.75
C LYS A 340 -10.69 18.30 -9.82
N MET A 341 -11.60 19.25 -9.73
CA MET A 341 -11.51 20.41 -8.84
C MET A 341 -11.53 19.99 -7.36
N ILE A 342 -12.53 19.20 -6.93
CA ILE A 342 -12.68 18.79 -5.53
C ILE A 342 -11.52 17.88 -5.09
N THR A 343 -11.10 16.94 -5.95
CA THR A 343 -9.93 16.09 -5.66
C THR A 343 -8.64 16.89 -5.53
N ARG A 344 -8.46 17.97 -6.29
CA ARG A 344 -7.30 18.86 -6.14
C ARG A 344 -7.31 19.62 -4.82
N TRP A 345 -8.49 20.02 -4.32
CA TRP A 345 -8.62 20.60 -2.98
C TRP A 345 -8.30 19.58 -1.88
N ALA A 346 -8.81 18.35 -2.00
CA ALA A 346 -8.58 17.29 -1.02
C ALA A 346 -7.10 16.89 -0.89
N ASN A 347 -6.33 17.03 -1.98
CA ASN A 347 -4.91 16.68 -2.03
C ASN A 347 -3.96 17.85 -1.69
N ARG A 348 -4.48 19.00 -1.25
CA ARG A 348 -3.64 20.13 -0.85
C ARG A 348 -3.06 19.94 0.55
N ASN A 349 -1.97 20.65 0.84
CA ASN A 349 -1.45 20.74 2.20
C ASN A 349 -2.43 21.55 3.07
N ILE A 350 -3.06 20.84 4.00
CA ILE A 350 -4.08 21.31 4.95
C ILE A 350 -3.64 22.60 5.66
N LYS A 351 -2.39 22.68 6.13
CA LYS A 351 -1.87 23.83 6.89
C LYS A 351 -1.74 25.12 6.07
N SER A 352 -1.66 25.01 4.75
CA SER A 352 -1.53 26.15 3.82
C SER A 352 -2.84 26.51 3.12
N MET A 353 -3.92 25.81 3.44
CA MET A 353 -5.20 25.96 2.77
C MET A 353 -6.05 27.02 3.46
N ASP A 354 -6.64 27.93 2.69
CA ASP A 354 -7.68 28.83 3.21
C ASP A 354 -8.99 28.04 3.37
N GLY A 355 -9.26 27.61 4.60
CA GLY A 355 -10.44 26.81 4.94
C GLY A 355 -11.74 27.50 4.56
N ASP A 356 -11.89 28.79 4.83
CA ASP A 356 -13.13 29.51 4.52
C ASP A 356 -13.43 29.48 3.02
N LEU A 357 -12.39 29.68 2.21
CA LEU A 357 -12.49 29.62 0.75
C LEU A 357 -12.83 28.21 0.26
N VAL A 358 -12.09 27.19 0.70
CA VAL A 358 -12.28 25.82 0.18
C VAL A 358 -13.61 25.21 0.63
N PHE A 359 -13.96 25.31 1.91
CA PHE A 359 -15.23 24.76 2.39
C PHE A 359 -16.42 25.56 1.89
N GLY A 360 -16.32 26.89 1.80
CA GLY A 360 -17.35 27.73 1.17
C GLY A 360 -17.57 27.32 -0.28
N SER A 361 -16.46 27.19 -1.04
CA SER A 361 -16.50 26.74 -2.43
C SER A 361 -17.14 25.36 -2.58
N LEU A 362 -16.79 24.41 -1.71
CA LEU A 362 -17.33 23.05 -1.76
C LEU A 362 -18.83 23.02 -1.45
N VAL A 363 -19.28 23.78 -0.46
CA VAL A 363 -20.71 23.97 -0.15
C VAL A 363 -21.44 24.50 -1.38
N THR A 364 -20.98 25.59 -1.98
CA THR A 364 -21.63 26.18 -3.16
C THR A 364 -21.69 25.22 -4.35
N VAL A 365 -20.60 24.48 -4.62
CA VAL A 365 -20.57 23.49 -5.70
C VAL A 365 -21.61 22.38 -5.48
N LEU A 366 -21.74 21.90 -4.25
CA LEU A 366 -22.70 20.85 -3.90
C LEU A 366 -24.16 21.34 -3.91
N GLU A 367 -24.43 22.59 -3.53
CA GLU A 367 -25.77 23.18 -3.68
C GLU A 367 -26.18 23.28 -5.15
N CYS A 368 -25.22 23.55 -6.04
CA CYS A 368 -25.48 23.74 -7.46
C CYS A 368 -25.62 22.42 -8.23
N CYS A 369 -24.69 21.50 -8.03
CA CYS A 369 -24.57 20.29 -8.84
C CYS A 369 -24.34 19.01 -8.02
N GLY A 370 -24.53 19.06 -6.69
CA GLY A 370 -24.25 17.93 -5.81
C GLY A 370 -25.08 16.70 -6.12
N SER A 371 -26.35 16.86 -6.48
CA SER A 371 -27.23 15.74 -6.86
C SER A 371 -26.76 15.06 -8.15
N GLU A 372 -26.42 15.82 -9.18
CA GLU A 372 -25.91 15.27 -10.45
C GLU A 372 -24.50 14.69 -10.28
N PHE A 373 -23.68 15.31 -9.44
CA PHE A 373 -22.37 14.80 -9.06
C PHE A 373 -22.47 13.44 -8.35
N ASP A 374 -23.39 13.32 -7.40
CA ASP A 374 -23.65 12.05 -6.71
C ASP A 374 -24.26 11.01 -7.64
N GLN A 375 -25.17 11.41 -8.54
CA GLN A 375 -25.73 10.52 -9.56
C GLN A 375 -24.65 9.97 -10.49
N LYS A 376 -23.68 10.81 -10.89
CA LYS A 376 -22.59 10.41 -11.81
C LYS A 376 -21.53 9.52 -11.13
N PHE A 377 -21.09 9.87 -9.93
CA PHE A 377 -19.94 9.21 -9.27
C PHE A 377 -20.32 8.28 -8.10
N GLY A 378 -21.58 8.31 -7.67
CA GLY A 378 -22.16 7.43 -6.66
C GLY A 378 -21.35 7.37 -5.36
N LYS A 379 -21.03 6.15 -4.94
CA LYS A 379 -20.25 5.91 -3.69
C LYS A 379 -18.89 6.62 -3.67
N GLN A 380 -18.30 6.92 -4.83
CA GLN A 380 -17.00 7.60 -4.88
C GLN A 380 -17.14 9.10 -4.58
N ALA A 381 -18.25 9.75 -4.97
CA ALA A 381 -18.56 11.10 -4.54
C ALA A 381 -18.64 11.17 -3.01
N ASN A 382 -19.39 10.26 -2.39
CA ASN A 382 -19.52 10.18 -0.94
C ASN A 382 -18.17 10.04 -0.23
N LYS A 383 -17.31 9.14 -0.71
CA LYS A 383 -15.96 8.97 -0.16
C LYS A 383 -15.14 10.25 -0.28
N LEU A 384 -15.17 10.90 -1.44
CA LEU A 384 -14.44 12.13 -1.69
C LEU A 384 -14.89 13.27 -0.77
N ILE A 385 -16.20 13.48 -0.60
CA ILE A 385 -16.71 14.52 0.31
C ILE A 385 -16.37 14.19 1.77
N ASN A 386 -16.46 12.91 2.16
CA ASN A 386 -16.12 12.51 3.53
C ASN A 386 -14.66 12.76 3.90
N VAL A 387 -13.72 12.83 2.95
CA VAL A 387 -12.31 13.22 3.23
C VAL A 387 -12.23 14.57 3.94
N PHE A 388 -13.11 15.51 3.61
CA PHE A 388 -13.15 16.84 4.20
C PHE A 388 -13.73 16.88 5.62
N LEU A 389 -14.42 15.81 6.05
CA LEU A 389 -15.16 15.76 7.32
C LEU A 389 -14.46 14.92 8.41
N VAL A 390 -13.36 14.23 8.06
CA VAL A 390 -12.68 13.29 8.96
C VAL A 390 -11.18 13.56 9.06
N GLY A 391 -10.52 12.92 10.03
CA GLY A 391 -9.08 12.96 10.21
C GLY A 391 -8.52 14.39 10.31
N ALA A 392 -7.42 14.64 9.60
CA ALA A 392 -6.69 15.90 9.66
C ALA A 392 -7.53 17.14 9.26
N PHE A 393 -8.51 17.00 8.35
CA PHE A 393 -9.39 18.13 8.00
C PHE A 393 -10.31 18.51 9.16
N LYS A 394 -10.86 17.52 9.88
CA LYS A 394 -11.69 17.76 11.07
C LYS A 394 -10.86 18.38 12.20
N GLU A 395 -9.66 17.87 12.42
CA GLU A 395 -8.75 18.38 13.45
C GLU A 395 -8.40 19.85 13.21
N GLU A 396 -8.07 20.23 11.98
CA GLU A 396 -7.69 21.60 11.64
C GLU A 396 -8.89 22.56 11.57
N PHE A 397 -10.01 22.13 10.97
CA PHE A 397 -11.08 23.06 10.55
C PHE A 397 -12.41 22.90 11.29
N SER A 398 -12.48 22.10 12.35
CA SER A 398 -13.73 21.91 13.14
C SER A 398 -14.34 23.21 13.69
N SER A 399 -13.52 24.25 13.88
CA SER A 399 -13.98 25.58 14.30
C SER A 399 -14.54 26.43 13.15
N SER A 400 -14.22 26.13 11.88
CA SER A 400 -14.66 26.92 10.72
C SER A 400 -16.17 26.82 10.50
N VAL A 401 -16.80 27.98 10.27
CA VAL A 401 -18.23 28.07 9.98
C VAL A 401 -18.58 27.32 8.70
N ASN A 402 -17.77 27.46 7.64
CA ASN A 402 -18.03 26.80 6.37
C ASN A 402 -17.81 25.28 6.45
N TRP A 403 -16.90 24.79 7.29
CA TRP A 403 -16.77 23.37 7.57
C TRP A 403 -18.03 22.81 8.26
N LYS A 404 -18.57 23.53 9.26
CA LYS A 404 -19.84 23.15 9.91
C LYS A 404 -21.01 23.15 8.94
N ARG A 405 -21.08 24.12 8.02
CA ARG A 405 -22.09 24.16 6.95
C ARG A 405 -22.00 22.93 6.04
N LEU A 406 -20.78 22.52 5.67
CA LEU A 406 -20.57 21.31 4.88
C LEU A 406 -21.05 20.06 5.63
N MET A 407 -20.74 19.95 6.92
CA MET A 407 -21.20 18.85 7.78
C MET A 407 -22.73 18.76 7.79
N ILE A 408 -23.43 19.86 8.07
CA ILE A 408 -24.90 19.93 8.08
C ILE A 408 -25.47 19.51 6.72
N MET A 409 -24.87 19.98 5.61
CA MET A 409 -25.30 19.60 4.27
C MET A 409 -25.17 18.09 4.01
N VAL A 410 -24.08 17.47 4.48
CA VAL A 410 -23.88 16.02 4.32
C VAL A 410 -24.84 15.24 5.20
N GLU A 411 -25.14 15.71 6.42
CA GLU A 411 -26.15 15.11 7.30
C GLU A 411 -27.57 15.20 6.71
N ASP A 412 -27.94 16.35 6.16
CA ASP A 412 -29.18 16.55 5.41
C ASP A 412 -29.28 15.58 4.24
N LYS A 413 -28.18 15.41 3.49
CA LYS A 413 -28.12 14.47 2.35
C LYS A 413 -28.27 13.02 2.80
N LEU A 414 -27.62 12.62 3.90
CA LEU A 414 -27.75 11.26 4.46
C LEU A 414 -29.20 10.98 4.89
N SER A 415 -29.88 11.99 5.45
CA SER A 415 -31.26 11.87 5.92
C SER A 415 -32.28 11.86 4.79
N SER A 416 -32.10 12.72 3.79
CA SER A 416 -33.05 12.89 2.66
C SER A 416 -32.73 12.01 1.44
N GLY A 417 -31.55 11.41 1.39
CA GLY A 417 -31.05 10.60 0.27
C GLY A 417 -30.50 11.39 -0.91
N LYS A 418 -30.55 12.73 -0.91
CA LYS A 418 -30.08 13.58 -2.01
C LYS A 418 -29.65 14.96 -1.52
N TYR A 419 -28.82 15.67 -2.31
CA TYR A 419 -28.55 17.07 -2.02
C TYR A 419 -29.77 17.93 -2.34
N LYS A 420 -29.94 19.03 -1.58
CA LYS A 420 -30.88 20.09 -1.96
C LYS A 420 -30.41 20.69 -3.29
N THR A 421 -31.34 20.85 -4.22
CA THR A 421 -31.08 21.41 -5.54
C THR A 421 -31.94 22.66 -5.72
N PHE A 422 -31.40 23.67 -6.41
CA PHE A 422 -32.21 24.79 -6.84
C PHE A 422 -33.35 24.32 -7.76
N GLN A 423 -34.48 25.01 -7.67
CA GLN A 423 -35.58 24.78 -8.59
C GLN A 423 -35.13 25.12 -10.01
N GLY A 424 -35.38 24.21 -10.94
CA GLY A 424 -35.03 24.42 -12.36
C GLY A 424 -35.78 25.60 -12.97
N MET A 425 -35.47 25.88 -14.23
CA MET A 425 -36.22 26.90 -14.97
C MET A 425 -37.69 26.54 -15.12
N ILE A 426 -38.52 27.56 -15.14
CA ILE A 426 -39.95 27.45 -15.38
C ILE A 426 -40.13 27.19 -16.89
N ASN A 427 -40.81 26.09 -17.22
CA ASN A 427 -41.22 25.80 -18.59
C ASN A 427 -42.57 26.51 -18.83
N ASP A 428 -42.48 27.75 -19.29
CA ASP A 428 -43.60 28.66 -19.58
C ASP A 428 -43.92 28.79 -21.08
#